data_AF-A0A3L6S9S8-F1
#
_entry.id   AF-A0A3L6S9S8-F1
#
_cell.length_a   1.000
_cell.length_b   1.000
_cell.length_c   1.000
_cell.angle_alpha   90.00
_cell.angle_beta   90.00
_cell.angle_gamma   90.00
#
_symmetry.space_group_name_H-M   'P 1'
#
loop_
_entity.id
_entity.type
_entity.pdbx_description
1 polymer ?
#
loop_
_entity_poly.entity_id
_entity_poly.type
_entity_poly.pdbx_seq_one_letter_code
_entity_poly.pdbx_strand_id
1 'polypeptide(L)'
;MAAGDASATSSATPYPDRLREALDVLSQACESGVSDASEAASFTVYEIVDAAAAMSAEADDGRDDGDATAAARVSEEMLREVHEFLSRPSSNQMAIDALSLVLPKHVAKLGAQMGACWDLAAAILKFFVMNCSPRDMLSILCEALDAAMDVPNDSSSSVLLLNALAKVLTLIQRRHIEQVKVALPVVLKVMCTTVQECDEEHGNAAVDLFNAAHEIGNAIQEMCKAVVNKNKDLCAILGLYSLQNIALVSQSRQQDILSACGSVVLQHFRFLKSSGFTYLGLLTGSDATAATDKLSKVLWTFMYDAMSKYAGEELELALKEVQGNYMKKWEAINMLKCVLSSVSYPWIIKSHGINLLLSLTGENHVQEINNHVDFTFYVPRTFATLKAIESVMMGAPEALMRKKALAALKKVISMVPSSQRFNILQALLSNSMSPSLTAILLDLVRDEVLRESRQAENDCAESDGLPPWASHALELVELILRPPQGGPPCLPDHSEQVVSALNLLRFILIIDSRGPRSGKLFQKETLQKVHSEWLIPLRPIVSGIQSENERGDSELANQILCSLNPVQLVLYRCIELVEEKIKGC
;
A
#
# COMPACT_ATOMS: atom_id res chain seq x y z
N MET A 1 -1.78 80.56 -16.87
CA MET A 1 -2.94 79.66 -16.76
C MET A 1 -2.40 78.24 -16.66
N ALA A 2 -2.18 77.78 -15.44
CA ALA A 2 -1.87 76.40 -15.13
C ALA A 2 -3.12 75.84 -14.46
N ALA A 3 -3.77 74.87 -15.10
CA ALA A 3 -4.80 74.05 -14.49
C ALA A 3 -4.11 72.75 -14.08
N GLY A 4 -4.03 72.52 -12.78
CA GLY A 4 -3.61 71.25 -12.22
C GLY A 4 -4.78 70.28 -12.24
N ASP A 5 -4.55 69.10 -12.79
CA ASP A 5 -5.38 67.93 -12.53
C ASP A 5 -4.87 67.27 -11.25
N ALA A 6 -5.64 67.47 -10.18
CA ALA A 6 -5.55 66.66 -8.98
C ALA A 6 -6.12 65.27 -9.31
N SER A 7 -5.23 64.33 -9.59
CA SER A 7 -5.53 62.90 -9.51
C SER A 7 -5.90 62.57 -8.06
N ALA A 8 -7.19 62.49 -7.78
CA ALA A 8 -7.74 61.95 -6.56
C ALA A 8 -7.35 60.47 -6.45
N THR A 9 -6.29 60.17 -5.70
CA THR A 9 -6.06 58.85 -5.12
C THR A 9 -7.13 58.63 -4.07
N SER A 10 -8.18 57.86 -4.40
CA SER A 10 -9.12 57.35 -3.40
C SER A 10 -8.35 56.44 -2.44
N SER A 11 -8.05 56.93 -1.25
CA SER A 11 -7.46 56.16 -0.16
C SER A 11 -8.44 55.08 0.29
N ALA A 12 -8.31 53.85 -0.22
CA ALA A 12 -8.99 52.70 0.36
C ALA A 12 -8.50 52.52 1.80
N THR A 13 -9.42 52.37 2.75
CA THR A 13 -9.09 52.11 4.15
C THR A 13 -8.33 50.78 4.27
N PRO A 14 -7.28 50.71 5.11
CA PRO A 14 -6.53 49.47 5.36
C PRO A 14 -7.47 48.33 5.80
N TYR A 15 -7.18 47.09 5.37
CA TYR A 15 -7.97 45.90 5.72
C TYR A 15 -8.23 45.73 7.24
N PRO A 16 -7.23 45.93 8.12
CA PRO A 16 -7.45 45.83 9.57
C PRO A 16 -8.46 46.85 10.11
N ASP A 17 -8.44 48.08 9.60
CA ASP A 17 -9.39 49.13 10.02
C ASP A 17 -10.81 48.79 9.59
N ARG A 18 -10.97 48.25 8.36
CA ARG A 18 -12.27 47.78 7.85
C ARG A 18 -12.79 46.59 8.66
N LEU A 19 -11.91 45.66 9.04
CA LEU A 19 -12.27 44.51 9.87
C LEU A 19 -12.74 44.98 11.26
N ARG A 20 -12.01 45.91 11.88
CA ARG A 20 -12.39 46.47 13.18
C ARG A 20 -13.76 47.13 13.15
N GLU A 21 -14.04 47.92 12.12
CA GLU A 21 -15.36 48.54 11.92
C GLU A 21 -16.45 47.48 11.75
N ALA A 22 -16.21 46.44 10.95
CA ALA A 22 -17.19 45.35 10.75
C ALA A 22 -17.46 44.55 12.04
N LEU A 23 -16.43 44.33 12.86
CA LEU A 23 -16.56 43.66 14.17
C LEU A 23 -17.36 44.52 15.16
N ASP A 24 -17.14 45.83 15.18
CA ASP A 24 -17.91 46.75 16.02
C ASP A 24 -19.39 46.82 15.59
N VAL A 25 -19.66 46.83 14.27
CA VAL A 25 -21.02 46.74 13.71
C VAL A 25 -21.69 45.42 14.09
N LEU A 26 -20.98 44.30 14.04
CA LEU A 26 -21.49 43.01 14.47
C LEU A 26 -21.87 43.02 15.96
N SER A 27 -21.03 43.60 16.82
CA SER A 27 -21.33 43.74 18.25
C SER A 27 -22.63 44.50 18.47
N GLN A 28 -22.80 45.64 17.80
CA GLN A 28 -24.01 46.47 17.91
C GLN A 28 -25.24 45.74 17.38
N ALA A 29 -25.12 45.03 16.26
CA ALA A 29 -26.21 44.25 15.69
C ALA A 29 -26.66 43.13 16.65
N CYS A 30 -25.72 42.41 17.26
CA CYS A 30 -25.99 41.37 18.25
C CYS A 30 -26.60 41.92 19.55
N GLU A 31 -26.20 43.12 19.99
CA GLU A 31 -26.81 43.81 21.14
C GLU A 31 -28.26 44.23 20.86
N SER A 32 -28.59 44.58 19.61
CA SER A 32 -29.94 44.96 19.21
C SER A 32 -30.91 43.78 19.09
N GLY A 33 -30.39 42.54 19.02
CA GLY A 33 -31.19 41.31 18.90
C GLY A 33 -31.85 41.08 17.53
N VAL A 34 -31.48 41.84 16.50
CA VAL A 34 -32.02 41.72 15.15
C VAL A 34 -31.20 40.70 14.34
N SER A 35 -31.77 39.50 14.14
CA SER A 35 -31.08 38.36 13.49
C SER A 35 -30.50 38.70 12.11
N ASP A 36 -31.30 39.31 11.22
CA ASP A 36 -30.88 39.62 9.85
C ASP A 36 -29.70 40.62 9.80
N ALA A 37 -29.65 41.55 10.77
CA ALA A 37 -28.56 42.53 10.87
C ALA A 37 -27.25 41.87 11.37
N SER A 38 -27.35 40.93 12.32
CA SER A 38 -26.19 40.18 12.80
C SER A 38 -25.61 39.24 11.74
N GLU A 39 -26.47 38.63 10.90
CA GLU A 39 -26.03 37.76 9.80
C GLU A 39 -25.36 38.55 8.68
N ALA A 40 -25.91 39.70 8.29
CA ALA A 40 -25.27 40.59 7.31
C ALA A 40 -23.91 41.12 7.81
N ALA A 41 -23.82 41.46 9.10
CA ALA A 41 -22.57 41.91 9.71
C ALA A 41 -21.52 40.79 9.78
N SER A 42 -21.91 39.56 10.15
CA SER A 42 -20.98 38.43 10.17
C SER A 42 -20.49 38.06 8.77
N PHE A 43 -21.37 38.16 7.76
CA PHE A 43 -20.99 37.97 6.36
C PHE A 43 -19.99 39.03 5.88
N THR A 44 -20.16 40.28 6.31
CA THR A 44 -19.20 41.36 6.00
C THR A 44 -17.83 41.08 6.62
N VAL A 45 -17.78 40.61 7.87
CA VAL A 45 -16.53 40.19 8.52
C VAL A 45 -15.89 39.03 7.72
N TYR A 46 -16.69 38.04 7.33
CA TYR A 46 -16.25 36.93 6.49
C TYR A 46 -15.62 37.40 5.18
N GLU A 47 -16.28 38.28 4.41
CA GLU A 47 -15.76 38.75 3.12
C GLU A 47 -14.40 39.46 3.25
N ILE A 48 -14.22 40.25 4.32
CA ILE A 48 -12.97 40.98 4.55
C ILE A 48 -11.83 39.99 4.88
N VAL A 49 -12.10 38.98 5.71
CA VAL A 49 -11.10 37.98 6.11
C VAL A 49 -10.78 37.02 4.95
N ASP A 50 -11.78 36.61 4.17
CA ASP A 50 -11.58 35.75 2.99
C ASP A 50 -10.78 36.47 1.90
N ALA A 51 -11.07 37.74 1.63
CA ALA A 51 -10.27 38.56 0.71
C ALA A 51 -8.81 38.68 1.16
N ALA A 52 -8.56 38.84 2.46
CA ALA A 52 -7.21 38.86 3.02
C ALA A 52 -6.49 37.51 2.88
N ALA A 53 -7.22 36.41 3.07
CA ALA A 53 -6.68 35.06 2.91
C ALA A 53 -6.34 34.76 1.44
N ALA A 54 -7.16 35.19 0.48
CA ALA A 54 -6.91 35.04 -0.95
C ALA A 54 -5.65 35.81 -1.40
N MET A 55 -5.50 37.07 -0.98
CA MET A 55 -4.29 37.86 -1.27
C MET A 55 -3.02 37.22 -0.68
N SER A 56 -3.14 36.60 0.48
CA SER A 56 -2.02 35.92 1.14
C SER A 56 -1.57 34.68 0.38
N ALA A 57 -2.50 33.92 -0.18
CA ALA A 57 -2.19 32.74 -1.02
C ALA A 57 -1.53 33.14 -2.35
N GLU A 58 -1.96 34.24 -2.97
CA GLU A 58 -1.36 34.75 -4.22
C GLU A 58 0.08 35.31 -4.05
N ALA A 59 0.45 35.72 -2.83
CA ALA A 59 1.78 36.23 -2.54
C ALA A 59 2.85 35.12 -2.43
N ASP A 60 2.43 33.88 -2.16
CA ASP A 60 3.30 32.70 -2.00
C ASP A 60 3.73 32.12 -3.37
N ASP A 61 2.98 32.39 -4.44
CA ASP A 61 3.17 31.82 -5.79
C ASP A 61 4.21 32.57 -6.66
N GLY A 62 5.29 33.07 -6.04
CA GLY A 62 6.49 33.55 -6.76
C GLY A 62 6.68 35.07 -6.93
N ARG A 63 6.22 35.91 -5.98
CA ARG A 63 6.60 37.34 -5.91
C ARG A 63 7.88 37.58 -5.09
N ASP A 64 8.47 38.76 -5.26
CA ASP A 64 9.69 39.21 -4.58
C ASP A 64 9.54 39.19 -3.04
N ASP A 65 10.60 38.89 -2.28
CA ASP A 65 10.60 38.66 -0.80
C ASP A 65 9.89 39.79 0.01
N GLY A 66 9.85 41.01 -0.56
CA GLY A 66 9.18 42.16 0.04
C GLY A 66 7.66 42.06 0.09
N ASP A 67 7.02 41.46 -0.92
CA ASP A 67 5.55 41.35 -1.02
C ASP A 67 5.01 40.24 -0.10
N ALA A 68 5.72 39.11 0.01
CA ALA A 68 5.39 38.04 0.95
C ALA A 68 5.46 38.51 2.41
N THR A 69 6.46 39.33 2.74
CA THR A 69 6.61 39.94 4.08
C THR A 69 5.48 40.93 4.39
N ALA A 70 5.01 41.68 3.39
CA ALA A 70 3.89 42.62 3.55
C ALA A 70 2.56 41.88 3.74
N ALA A 71 2.29 40.85 2.94
CA ALA A 71 1.11 40.01 3.09
C ALA A 71 1.06 39.33 4.47
N ALA A 72 2.20 38.84 4.96
CA ALA A 72 2.28 38.24 6.29
C ALA A 72 1.94 39.20 7.43
N ARG A 73 2.35 40.48 7.32
CA ARG A 73 1.97 41.51 8.29
C ARG A 73 0.48 41.81 8.28
N VAL A 74 -0.13 41.87 7.10
CA VAL A 74 -1.59 42.07 6.99
C VAL A 74 -2.33 40.91 7.63
N SER A 75 -1.94 39.66 7.38
CA SER A 75 -2.52 38.49 8.04
C SER A 75 -2.38 38.53 9.56
N GLU A 76 -1.20 38.90 10.06
CA GLU A 76 -0.95 39.03 11.50
C GLU A 76 -1.84 40.10 12.14
N GLU A 77 -1.94 41.27 11.51
CA GLU A 77 -2.80 42.37 11.98
C GLU A 77 -4.28 41.97 11.96
N MET A 78 -4.75 41.31 10.89
CA MET A 78 -6.11 40.81 10.79
C MET A 78 -6.45 39.80 11.89
N LEU A 79 -5.56 38.82 12.12
CA LEU A 79 -5.73 37.86 13.21
C LEU A 79 -5.70 38.55 14.58
N ARG A 80 -4.88 39.57 14.76
CA ARG A 80 -4.81 40.34 16.00
C ARG A 80 -6.11 41.10 16.28
N GLU A 81 -6.73 41.71 15.27
CA GLU A 81 -8.04 42.37 15.44
C GLU A 81 -9.14 41.39 15.85
N VAL A 82 -9.20 40.22 15.19
CA VAL A 82 -10.14 39.16 15.57
C VAL A 82 -9.88 38.70 17.00
N HIS A 83 -8.63 38.42 17.35
CA HIS A 83 -8.26 37.95 18.68
C HIS A 83 -8.56 38.99 19.76
N GLU A 84 -8.28 40.28 19.50
CA GLU A 84 -8.58 41.37 20.43
C GLU A 84 -10.09 41.46 20.66
N PHE A 85 -10.88 41.45 19.58
CA PHE A 85 -12.35 41.50 19.67
C PHE A 85 -12.92 40.34 20.50
N LEU A 86 -12.47 39.11 20.26
CA LEU A 86 -12.91 37.93 21.02
C LEU A 86 -12.48 37.99 22.49
N SER A 87 -11.32 38.61 22.77
CA SER A 87 -10.79 38.74 24.13
C SER A 87 -11.45 39.86 24.95
N ARG A 88 -12.30 40.71 24.34
CA ARG A 88 -12.98 41.80 25.04
C ARG A 88 -14.01 41.25 26.03
N PRO A 89 -14.04 41.73 27.29
CA PRO A 89 -15.05 41.32 28.28
C PRO A 89 -16.49 41.66 27.87
N SER A 90 -16.67 42.61 26.94
CA SER A 90 -17.96 43.04 26.40
C SER A 90 -18.44 42.19 25.21
N SER A 91 -17.66 41.21 24.75
CA SER A 91 -18.04 40.40 23.60
C SER A 91 -19.26 39.53 23.93
N ASN A 92 -20.35 39.73 23.18
CA ASN A 92 -21.61 39.01 23.36
C ASN A 92 -21.51 37.59 22.77
N GLN A 93 -22.05 36.59 23.47
CA GLN A 93 -22.11 35.19 23.00
C GLN A 93 -22.74 35.07 21.61
N MET A 94 -23.76 35.88 21.28
CA MET A 94 -24.38 35.87 19.95
C MET A 94 -23.39 36.28 18.85
N ALA A 95 -22.49 37.23 19.11
CA ALA A 95 -21.44 37.60 18.18
C ALA A 95 -20.38 36.49 18.06
N ILE A 96 -20.01 35.86 19.19
CA ILE A 96 -19.08 34.72 19.20
C ILE A 96 -19.64 33.55 18.38
N ASP A 97 -20.90 33.19 18.58
CA ASP A 97 -21.56 32.10 17.85
C ASP A 97 -21.64 32.41 16.35
N ALA A 98 -22.02 33.64 15.96
CA ALA A 98 -22.06 34.06 14.56
C ALA A 98 -20.68 34.00 13.89
N LEU A 99 -19.63 34.48 14.58
CA LEU A 99 -18.26 34.41 14.08
C LEU A 99 -17.73 32.99 13.99
N SER A 100 -18.12 32.12 14.92
CA SER A 100 -17.70 30.71 14.93
C SER A 100 -18.12 29.96 13.68
N LEU A 101 -19.24 30.34 13.04
CA LEU A 101 -19.74 29.70 11.82
C LEU A 101 -18.91 30.03 10.58
N VAL A 102 -18.30 31.23 10.54
CA VAL A 102 -17.70 31.77 9.31
C VAL A 102 -16.17 31.88 9.36
N LEU A 103 -15.59 32.06 10.54
CA LEU A 103 -14.16 32.35 10.69
C LEU A 103 -13.20 31.16 10.72
N PRO A 104 -13.52 29.97 11.29
CA PRO A 104 -12.51 28.93 11.53
C PRO A 104 -11.67 28.55 10.32
N LYS A 105 -12.30 28.38 9.14
CA LYS A 105 -11.59 28.11 7.87
C LYS A 105 -10.59 29.21 7.52
N HIS A 106 -11.04 30.47 7.53
CA HIS A 106 -10.24 31.61 7.08
C HIS A 106 -9.16 31.99 8.08
N VAL A 107 -9.43 31.85 9.38
CA VAL A 107 -8.43 31.99 10.44
C VAL A 107 -7.33 30.95 10.28
N ALA A 108 -7.68 29.70 9.97
CA ALA A 108 -6.68 28.66 9.71
C ALA A 108 -5.84 28.96 8.46
N LYS A 109 -6.45 29.48 7.39
CA LYS A 109 -5.73 29.91 6.17
C LYS A 109 -4.76 31.07 6.43
N LEU A 110 -5.20 32.12 7.13
CA LEU A 110 -4.32 33.23 7.51
C LEU A 110 -3.20 32.77 8.45
N GLY A 111 -3.52 31.82 9.35
CA GLY A 111 -2.57 31.21 10.27
C GLY A 111 -1.60 30.22 9.65
N ALA A 112 -1.82 29.79 8.41
CA ALA A 112 -0.93 28.85 7.71
C ALA A 112 0.48 29.41 7.50
N GLN A 113 0.63 30.74 7.58
CA GLN A 113 1.90 31.44 7.61
C GLN A 113 2.63 31.17 8.94
N MET A 114 3.88 30.71 8.88
CA MET A 114 4.67 30.40 10.08
C MET A 114 4.90 31.64 10.96
N GLY A 115 5.08 31.42 12.27
CA GLY A 115 5.41 32.48 13.23
C GLY A 115 4.19 33.04 13.96
N ALA A 116 4.09 34.37 14.09
CA ALA A 116 3.06 35.03 14.90
C ALA A 116 1.62 34.76 14.41
N CYS A 117 1.41 34.62 13.09
CA CYS A 117 0.11 34.27 12.51
C CYS A 117 -0.38 32.91 13.02
N TRP A 118 0.50 31.90 13.06
CA TRP A 118 0.17 30.57 13.55
C TRP A 118 -0.31 30.59 15.00
N ASP A 119 0.44 31.25 15.89
CA ASP A 119 0.13 31.33 17.32
C ASP A 119 -1.20 32.06 17.56
N LEU A 120 -1.44 33.16 16.85
CA LEU A 120 -2.71 33.91 16.92
C LEU A 120 -3.90 33.09 16.40
N ALA A 121 -3.76 32.43 15.25
CA ALA A 121 -4.80 31.58 14.69
C ALA A 121 -5.13 30.41 15.62
N ALA A 122 -4.11 29.75 16.18
CA ALA A 122 -4.28 28.70 17.18
C ALA A 122 -5.01 29.21 18.44
N ALA A 123 -4.69 30.42 18.91
CA ALA A 123 -5.36 31.05 20.04
C ALA A 123 -6.84 31.35 19.76
N ILE A 124 -7.15 31.90 18.57
CA ILE A 124 -8.53 32.18 18.13
C ILE A 124 -9.34 30.88 18.01
N LEU A 125 -8.80 29.86 17.34
CA LEU A 125 -9.48 28.57 17.21
C LEU A 125 -9.73 27.94 18.59
N LYS A 126 -8.75 27.99 19.48
CA LYS A 126 -8.91 27.53 20.87
C LYS A 126 -9.98 28.32 21.61
N PHE A 127 -10.08 29.63 21.39
CA PHE A 127 -11.14 30.46 21.97
C PHE A 127 -12.53 29.97 21.52
N PHE A 128 -12.75 29.75 20.21
CA PHE A 128 -14.01 29.20 19.73
C PHE A 128 -14.32 27.83 20.33
N VAL A 129 -13.33 26.93 20.36
CA VAL A 129 -13.47 25.59 20.96
C VAL A 129 -13.88 25.65 22.44
N MET A 130 -13.41 26.65 23.19
CA MET A 130 -13.70 26.79 24.62
C MET A 130 -15.02 27.52 24.91
N ASN A 131 -15.49 28.38 24.00
CA ASN A 131 -16.64 29.26 24.25
C ASN A 131 -17.89 28.93 23.43
N CYS A 132 -17.81 28.01 22.46
CA CYS A 132 -18.94 27.56 21.66
C CYS A 132 -19.39 26.13 22.05
N SER A 133 -20.57 25.72 21.60
CA SER A 133 -21.07 24.36 21.77
C SER A 133 -20.12 23.33 21.13
N PRO A 134 -19.59 22.34 21.87
CA PRO A 134 -18.65 21.36 21.32
C PRO A 134 -19.21 20.55 20.14
N ARG A 135 -20.52 20.31 20.13
CA ARG A 135 -21.17 19.58 19.03
C ARG A 135 -21.22 20.40 17.75
N ASP A 136 -21.51 21.70 17.87
CA ASP A 136 -21.63 22.59 16.73
C ASP A 136 -20.23 22.89 16.19
N MET A 137 -19.27 23.15 17.07
CA MET A 137 -17.85 23.30 16.69
C MET A 137 -17.26 22.07 16.01
N LEU A 138 -17.66 20.86 16.41
CA LEU A 138 -17.24 19.65 15.70
C LEU A 138 -17.68 19.70 14.23
N SER A 139 -18.94 20.08 13.99
CA SER A 139 -19.53 20.11 12.65
C SER A 139 -18.89 21.22 11.81
N ILE A 140 -18.73 22.42 12.39
CA ILE A 140 -18.09 23.57 11.76
C ILE A 140 -16.65 23.26 11.37
N LEU A 141 -15.85 22.66 12.27
CA LEU A 141 -14.46 22.34 11.97
C LEU A 141 -14.33 21.21 10.94
N CYS A 142 -15.27 20.25 10.92
CA CYS A 142 -15.31 19.23 9.87
C CYS A 142 -15.63 19.85 8.51
N GLU A 143 -16.56 20.81 8.44
CA GLU A 143 -16.87 21.54 7.21
C GLU A 143 -15.68 22.40 6.75
N ALA A 144 -15.03 23.09 7.68
CA ALA A 144 -13.82 23.87 7.41
C ALA A 144 -12.68 23.00 6.86
N LEU A 145 -12.46 21.80 7.43
CA LEU A 145 -11.48 20.83 6.95
C LEU A 145 -11.82 20.31 5.56
N ASP A 146 -13.08 19.94 5.31
CA ASP A 146 -13.49 19.41 4.01
C ASP A 146 -13.34 20.47 2.91
N ALA A 147 -13.65 21.73 3.22
CA ALA A 147 -13.52 22.86 2.30
C ALA A 147 -12.10 23.44 2.18
N ALA A 148 -11.16 23.03 3.04
CA ALA A 148 -9.74 23.35 2.89
C ALA A 148 -9.08 22.52 1.78
N MET A 149 -9.69 21.37 1.43
CA MET A 149 -9.18 20.46 0.40
C MET A 149 -9.29 20.99 -1.04
N ASP A 150 -10.04 22.07 -1.27
CA ASP A 150 -10.22 22.64 -2.61
C ASP A 150 -9.01 23.48 -3.07
N VAL A 151 -8.01 23.70 -2.20
CA VAL A 151 -6.81 24.49 -2.49
C VAL A 151 -5.57 23.60 -2.38
N PRO A 152 -4.76 23.44 -3.45
CA PRO A 152 -3.54 22.65 -3.41
C PRO A 152 -2.53 23.21 -2.39
N ASN A 153 -1.79 22.33 -1.72
CA ASN A 153 -0.64 22.63 -0.84
C ASN A 153 -0.90 23.34 0.51
N ASP A 154 -2.14 23.52 0.96
CA ASP A 154 -2.43 24.14 2.26
C ASP A 154 -2.45 23.13 3.44
N SER A 155 -1.36 22.38 3.62
CA SER A 155 -1.24 21.43 4.73
C SER A 155 -1.23 22.11 6.10
N SER A 156 -0.74 23.34 6.16
CA SER A 156 -0.59 24.13 7.39
C SER A 156 -1.92 24.54 7.99
N SER A 157 -2.90 24.99 7.19
CA SER A 157 -4.25 25.29 7.71
C SER A 157 -4.95 24.03 8.24
N SER A 158 -4.75 22.89 7.56
CA SER A 158 -5.29 21.59 7.97
C SER A 158 -4.75 21.16 9.33
N VAL A 159 -3.46 21.38 9.62
CA VAL A 159 -2.86 21.10 10.94
C VAL A 159 -3.55 21.91 12.05
N LEU A 160 -3.77 23.22 11.85
CA LEU A 160 -4.46 24.09 12.82
C LEU A 160 -5.88 23.58 13.11
N LEU A 161 -6.63 23.24 12.06
CA LEU A 161 -8.00 22.74 12.17
C LEU A 161 -8.07 21.35 12.84
N LEU A 162 -7.15 20.44 12.52
CA LEU A 162 -7.06 19.11 13.17
C LEU A 162 -6.75 19.24 14.66
N ASN A 163 -5.83 20.13 15.05
CA ASN A 163 -5.52 20.39 16.45
C ASN A 163 -6.73 20.95 17.22
N ALA A 164 -7.47 21.89 16.62
CA ALA A 164 -8.70 22.40 17.18
C ALA A 164 -9.77 21.29 17.31
N LEU A 165 -9.92 20.45 16.29
CA LEU A 165 -10.86 19.33 16.27
C LEU A 165 -10.53 18.29 17.35
N ALA A 166 -9.26 17.95 17.53
CA ALA A 166 -8.81 17.07 18.61
C ALA A 166 -9.23 17.63 19.98
N LYS A 167 -9.08 18.95 20.17
CA LYS A 167 -9.53 19.59 21.40
C LYS A 167 -11.04 19.53 21.57
N VAL A 168 -11.83 19.78 20.53
CA VAL A 168 -13.29 19.64 20.56
C VAL A 168 -13.70 18.25 21.02
N LEU A 169 -13.10 17.19 20.46
CA LEU A 169 -13.40 15.80 20.83
C LEU A 169 -13.22 15.55 22.34
N THR A 170 -12.19 16.13 22.97
CA THR A 170 -11.99 16.02 24.43
C THR A 170 -13.08 16.69 25.27
N LEU A 171 -13.80 17.66 24.71
CA LEU A 171 -14.89 18.39 25.38
C LEU A 171 -16.26 17.72 25.19
N ILE A 172 -16.38 16.75 24.29
CA ILE A 172 -17.63 16.03 24.06
C ILE A 172 -17.93 15.10 25.24
N GLN A 173 -19.08 15.32 25.88
CA GLN A 173 -19.49 14.56 27.06
C GLN A 173 -20.45 13.40 26.77
N ARG A 174 -21.12 13.40 25.60
CA ARG A 174 -22.16 12.43 25.25
C ARG A 174 -22.06 12.02 23.79
N ARG A 175 -22.62 10.85 23.45
CA ARG A 175 -22.69 10.32 22.07
C ARG A 175 -21.32 10.22 21.40
N HIS A 176 -20.31 9.81 22.18
CA HIS A 176 -18.90 9.77 21.76
C HIS A 176 -18.69 9.04 20.44
N ILE A 177 -19.36 7.89 20.25
CA ILE A 177 -19.25 7.07 19.05
C ILE A 177 -19.79 7.84 17.83
N GLU A 178 -20.97 8.44 17.96
CA GLU A 178 -21.61 9.18 16.87
C GLU A 178 -20.75 10.38 16.44
N GLN A 179 -20.20 11.12 17.39
CA GLN A 179 -19.37 12.29 17.09
C GLN A 179 -18.05 11.89 16.41
N VAL A 180 -17.38 10.84 16.89
CA VAL A 180 -16.16 10.33 16.26
C VAL A 180 -16.45 9.79 14.86
N LYS A 181 -17.60 9.14 14.63
CA LYS A 181 -18.02 8.67 13.29
C LYS A 181 -18.26 9.81 12.30
N VAL A 182 -18.63 11.00 12.76
CA VAL A 182 -18.76 12.19 11.91
C VAL A 182 -17.39 12.74 11.54
N ALA A 183 -16.48 12.84 12.50
CA ALA A 183 -15.17 13.48 12.30
C ALA A 183 -14.18 12.63 11.48
N LEU A 184 -14.06 11.34 11.79
CA LEU A 184 -12.99 10.50 11.22
C LEU A 184 -12.97 10.40 9.69
N PRO A 185 -14.11 10.29 8.98
CA PRO A 185 -14.10 10.26 7.52
C PRO A 185 -13.45 11.51 6.90
N VAL A 186 -13.73 12.70 7.45
CA VAL A 186 -13.15 13.96 6.98
C VAL A 186 -11.65 14.00 7.28
N VAL A 187 -11.24 13.65 8.50
CA VAL A 187 -9.82 13.58 8.88
C VAL A 187 -9.05 12.65 7.95
N LEU A 188 -9.55 11.44 7.71
CA LEU A 188 -8.89 10.46 6.84
C LEU A 188 -8.86 10.90 5.38
N LYS A 189 -9.88 11.62 4.89
CA LYS A 189 -9.91 12.20 3.54
C LYS A 189 -8.81 13.26 3.37
N VAL A 190 -8.66 14.16 4.35
CA VAL A 190 -7.58 15.17 4.38
C VAL A 190 -6.22 14.47 4.33
N MET A 191 -5.99 13.53 5.25
CA MET A 191 -4.74 12.75 5.32
C MET A 191 -4.42 12.04 4.00
N CYS A 192 -5.42 11.40 3.38
CA CYS A 192 -5.24 10.66 2.13
C CYS A 192 -4.83 11.58 0.97
N THR A 193 -5.49 12.73 0.86
CA THR A 193 -5.25 13.69 -0.22
C THR A 193 -3.87 14.32 -0.07
N THR A 194 -3.49 14.74 1.14
CA THR A 194 -2.14 15.28 1.39
C THR A 194 -1.05 14.28 1.02
N VAL A 195 -1.19 13.00 1.41
CA VAL A 195 -0.19 11.97 1.04
C VAL A 195 -0.08 11.76 -0.48
N GLN A 196 -1.16 11.97 -1.23
CA GLN A 196 -1.15 11.86 -2.70
C GLN A 196 -0.54 13.09 -3.38
N GLU A 197 -0.71 14.27 -2.78
CA GLU A 197 -0.31 15.57 -3.35
C GLU A 197 1.07 16.05 -2.90
N CYS A 198 1.62 15.52 -1.80
CA CYS A 198 2.97 15.88 -1.38
C CYS A 198 3.99 15.63 -2.50
N ASP A 199 4.87 16.61 -2.73
CA ASP A 199 6.14 16.49 -3.46
C ASP A 199 7.33 16.42 -2.46
N GLU A 200 8.55 16.23 -2.96
CA GLU A 200 9.74 16.01 -2.13
C GLU A 200 10.08 17.21 -1.20
N GLU A 201 9.63 18.43 -1.53
CA GLU A 201 9.88 19.62 -0.71
C GLU A 201 8.93 19.72 0.51
N HIS A 202 7.80 18.99 0.49
CA HIS A 202 6.75 19.05 1.52
C HIS A 202 6.84 17.97 2.62
N GLY A 203 7.97 17.27 2.75
CA GLY A 203 8.12 16.15 3.69
C GLY A 203 7.87 16.52 5.16
N ASN A 204 8.25 17.73 5.61
CA ASN A 204 8.00 18.21 6.97
C ASN A 204 6.51 18.51 7.22
N ALA A 205 5.83 19.08 6.23
CA ALA A 205 4.40 19.41 6.30
C ALA A 205 3.55 18.13 6.50
N ALA A 206 3.91 17.04 5.83
CA ALA A 206 3.27 15.74 6.03
C ALA A 206 3.44 15.24 7.48
N VAL A 207 4.62 15.38 8.07
CA VAL A 207 4.89 14.96 9.46
C VAL A 207 4.03 15.75 10.45
N ASP A 208 3.93 17.06 10.28
CA ASP A 208 3.11 17.92 11.14
C ASP A 208 1.62 17.55 11.05
N LEU A 209 1.15 17.23 9.84
CA LEU A 209 -0.21 16.75 9.62
C LEU A 209 -0.46 15.39 10.32
N PHE A 210 0.46 14.44 10.18
CA PHE A 210 0.37 13.14 10.87
C PHE A 210 0.45 13.29 12.40
N ASN A 211 1.22 14.25 12.91
CA ASN A 211 1.24 14.60 14.34
C ASN A 211 -0.11 15.17 14.80
N ALA A 212 -0.73 16.06 14.03
CA ALA A 212 -2.06 16.57 14.34
C ALA A 212 -3.13 15.46 14.28
N ALA A 213 -3.04 14.54 13.32
CA ALA A 213 -3.87 13.35 13.25
C ALA A 213 -3.62 12.40 14.45
N HIS A 214 -2.40 12.35 14.98
CA HIS A 214 -2.10 11.63 16.21
C HIS A 214 -2.85 12.21 17.41
N GLU A 215 -2.99 13.54 17.52
CA GLU A 215 -3.75 14.20 18.59
C GLU A 215 -5.24 13.86 18.55
N ILE A 216 -5.84 13.65 17.37
CA ILE A 216 -7.20 13.09 17.25
C ILE A 216 -7.27 11.71 17.91
N GLY A 217 -6.27 10.86 17.69
CA GLY A 217 -6.16 9.55 18.34
C GLY A 217 -6.01 9.64 19.86
N ASN A 218 -5.23 10.60 20.37
CA ASN A 218 -5.13 10.89 21.80
C ASN A 218 -6.48 11.28 22.39
N ALA A 219 -7.21 12.18 21.72
CA ALA A 219 -8.54 12.60 22.16
C ALA A 219 -9.52 11.42 22.24
N ILE A 220 -9.57 10.56 21.21
CA ILE A 220 -10.41 9.35 21.22
C ILE A 220 -9.98 8.40 22.34
N GLN A 221 -8.67 8.24 22.59
CA GLN A 221 -8.17 7.40 23.68
C GLN A 221 -8.62 7.92 25.06
N GLU A 222 -8.58 9.24 25.29
CA GLU A 222 -9.09 9.84 26.52
C GLU A 222 -10.60 9.63 26.67
N MET A 223 -11.37 9.75 25.59
CA MET A 223 -12.80 9.42 25.58
C MET A 223 -13.03 7.95 25.95
N CYS A 224 -12.20 7.01 25.46
CA CYS A 224 -12.27 5.59 25.84
C CYS A 224 -12.05 5.37 27.35
N LYS A 225 -11.15 6.14 27.96
CA LYS A 225 -10.81 6.06 29.40
C LYS A 225 -11.90 6.70 30.28
N ALA A 226 -12.54 7.76 29.79
CA ALA A 226 -13.56 8.50 30.54
C ALA A 226 -14.88 7.72 30.73
N VAL A 227 -15.17 6.73 29.88
CA VAL A 227 -16.39 5.90 29.99
C VAL A 227 -16.16 4.73 30.95
N VAL A 228 -17.07 4.58 31.92
CA VAL A 228 -17.08 3.45 32.88
C VAL A 228 -17.06 2.11 32.10
N ASN A 229 -16.11 1.24 32.45
CA ASN A 229 -15.82 -0.07 31.83
C ASN A 229 -15.13 -0.08 30.47
N LYS A 230 -14.53 1.04 30.00
CA LYS A 230 -13.91 1.18 28.66
C LYS A 230 -14.88 0.86 27.53
N ASN A 231 -15.21 1.84 26.72
CA ASN A 231 -16.10 1.61 25.59
C ASN A 231 -15.39 0.79 24.50
N LYS A 232 -15.71 -0.51 24.40
CA LYS A 232 -15.09 -1.44 23.45
C LYS A 232 -15.26 -1.00 22.00
N ASP A 233 -16.39 -0.39 21.65
CA ASP A 233 -16.63 0.08 20.29
C ASP A 233 -15.75 1.28 19.96
N LEU A 234 -15.55 2.19 20.91
CA LEU A 234 -14.66 3.34 20.74
C LEU A 234 -13.19 2.92 20.66
N CYS A 235 -12.79 1.93 21.46
CA CYS A 235 -11.48 1.27 21.33
C CYS A 235 -11.30 0.62 19.95
N ALA A 236 -12.32 -0.07 19.43
CA ALA A 236 -12.25 -0.66 18.09
C ALA A 236 -12.12 0.42 17.00
N ILE A 237 -12.85 1.54 17.12
CA ILE A 237 -12.73 2.70 16.22
C ILE A 237 -11.32 3.30 16.28
N LEU A 238 -10.76 3.51 17.47
CA LEU A 238 -9.39 3.99 17.64
C LEU A 238 -8.37 3.04 16.99
N GLY A 239 -8.56 1.74 17.16
CA GLY A 239 -7.73 0.73 16.52
C GLY A 239 -7.80 0.80 14.99
N LEU A 240 -9.00 0.90 14.43
CA LEU A 240 -9.18 1.03 12.98
C LEU A 240 -8.56 2.32 12.43
N TYR A 241 -8.82 3.45 13.10
CA TYR A 241 -8.23 4.75 12.76
C TYR A 241 -6.69 4.68 12.74
N SER A 242 -6.11 3.99 13.72
CA SER A 242 -4.65 3.82 13.80
C SER A 242 -4.11 2.94 12.66
N LEU A 243 -4.82 1.87 12.28
CA LEU A 243 -4.44 1.05 11.11
C LEU A 243 -4.48 1.85 9.82
N GLN A 244 -5.53 2.65 9.62
CA GLN A 244 -5.69 3.47 8.43
C GLN A 244 -4.57 4.51 8.31
N ASN A 245 -4.22 5.21 9.39
CA ASN A 245 -3.09 6.14 9.37
C ASN A 245 -1.76 5.44 9.05
N ILE A 246 -1.47 4.30 9.67
CA ILE A 246 -0.25 3.53 9.37
C ILE A 246 -0.22 3.10 7.89
N ALA A 247 -1.37 2.69 7.35
CA ALA A 247 -1.48 2.32 5.94
C ALA A 247 -1.29 3.52 5.01
N LEU A 248 -1.83 4.70 5.34
CA LEU A 248 -1.64 5.93 4.58
C LEU A 248 -0.15 6.32 4.53
N VAL A 249 0.55 6.34 5.66
CA VAL A 249 2.01 6.60 5.68
C VAL A 249 2.72 5.57 4.79
N SER A 250 2.38 4.28 4.90
CA SER A 250 2.99 3.22 4.08
C SER A 250 2.73 3.36 2.58
N GLN A 251 1.67 4.04 2.16
CA GLN A 251 1.38 4.25 0.73
C GLN A 251 2.18 5.42 0.14
N SER A 252 2.83 6.24 0.98
CA SER A 252 3.68 7.33 0.50
C SER A 252 4.81 6.77 -0.38
N ARG A 253 4.98 7.37 -1.56
CA ARG A 253 6.06 7.02 -2.50
C ARG A 253 7.37 7.71 -2.15
N GLN A 254 7.32 8.71 -1.28
CA GLN A 254 8.48 9.49 -0.90
C GLN A 254 9.24 8.83 0.24
N GLN A 255 10.53 8.65 0.04
CA GLN A 255 11.39 8.02 1.04
C GLN A 255 11.54 8.90 2.29
N ASP A 256 11.53 10.22 2.14
CA ASP A 256 11.68 11.16 3.25
C ASP A 256 10.47 11.14 4.19
N ILE A 257 9.24 11.15 3.66
CA ILE A 257 8.01 10.95 4.45
C ILE A 257 8.06 9.61 5.20
N LEU A 258 8.45 8.53 4.51
CA LEU A 258 8.56 7.22 5.15
C LEU A 258 9.59 7.23 6.29
N SER A 259 10.71 7.94 6.11
CA SER A 259 11.74 8.03 7.14
C SER A 259 11.31 8.90 8.33
N ALA A 260 10.65 10.02 8.06
CA ALA A 260 10.30 11.02 9.06
C ALA A 260 9.07 10.63 9.88
N CYS A 261 8.10 9.93 9.27
CA CYS A 261 6.89 9.47 9.95
C CYS A 261 7.07 8.20 10.82
N GLY A 262 8.29 7.65 10.90
CA GLY A 262 8.56 6.44 11.70
C GLY A 262 8.17 6.60 13.19
N SER A 263 8.36 7.79 13.75
CA SER A 263 7.94 8.13 15.12
C SER A 263 6.41 8.17 15.27
N VAL A 264 5.69 8.74 14.29
CA VAL A 264 4.22 8.81 14.27
C VAL A 264 3.60 7.43 14.15
N VAL A 265 4.15 6.58 13.28
CA VAL A 265 3.73 5.17 13.15
C VAL A 265 3.88 4.43 14.48
N LEU A 266 5.00 4.66 15.19
CA LEU A 266 5.22 4.09 16.53
C LEU A 266 4.19 4.60 17.55
N GLN A 267 3.77 5.86 17.47
CA GLN A 267 2.74 6.39 18.35
C GLN A 267 1.36 5.77 18.06
N HIS A 268 0.96 5.64 16.80
CA HIS A 268 -0.28 4.93 16.41
C HIS A 268 -0.25 3.45 16.78
N PHE A 269 0.92 2.82 16.81
CA PHE A 269 1.05 1.46 17.33
C PHE A 269 0.56 1.35 18.79
N ARG A 270 0.85 2.35 19.64
CA ARG A 270 0.45 2.33 21.06
C ARG A 270 -1.08 2.30 21.19
N PHE A 271 -1.78 3.00 20.30
CA PHE A 271 -3.24 2.95 20.23
C PHE A 271 -3.77 1.57 19.86
N LEU A 272 -3.15 0.90 18.90
CA LEU A 272 -3.52 -0.46 18.51
C LEU A 272 -3.41 -1.44 19.68
N LYS A 273 -2.32 -1.39 20.44
CA LYS A 273 -2.14 -2.23 21.63
C LYS A 273 -3.23 -1.94 22.68
N SER A 274 -3.52 -0.66 22.93
CA SER A 274 -4.60 -0.26 23.84
C SER A 274 -6.00 -0.67 23.36
N SER A 275 -6.14 -0.93 22.05
CA SER A 275 -7.37 -1.35 21.39
C SER A 275 -7.50 -2.87 21.24
N GLY A 276 -6.54 -3.64 21.78
CA GLY A 276 -6.59 -5.11 21.81
C GLY A 276 -5.90 -5.81 20.63
N PHE A 277 -5.20 -5.08 19.75
CA PHE A 277 -4.44 -5.69 18.65
C PHE A 277 -3.08 -6.21 19.13
N THR A 278 -2.71 -7.39 18.62
CA THR A 278 -1.45 -8.08 18.88
C THR A 278 -0.61 -8.17 17.61
N TYR A 279 0.71 -8.36 17.75
CA TYR A 279 1.57 -8.63 16.58
C TYR A 279 1.19 -9.94 15.89
N LEU A 280 0.87 -10.97 16.69
CA LEU A 280 0.44 -12.26 16.18
C LEU A 280 -0.81 -12.13 15.32
N GLY A 281 -1.85 -11.48 15.83
CA GLY A 281 -3.11 -11.37 15.10
C GLY A 281 -3.07 -10.37 13.95
N LEU A 282 -2.10 -9.45 13.90
CA LEU A 282 -1.81 -8.67 12.70
C LEU A 282 -1.02 -9.43 11.66
N LEU A 283 -0.10 -10.30 12.07
CA LEU A 283 0.62 -11.22 11.18
C LEU A 283 -0.36 -12.19 10.53
N THR A 284 -1.18 -12.89 11.31
CA THR A 284 -2.11 -13.93 10.82
C THR A 284 -3.42 -13.35 10.27
N GLY A 285 -3.73 -12.09 10.58
CA GLY A 285 -4.99 -11.46 10.21
C GLY A 285 -6.17 -11.84 11.13
N SER A 286 -5.93 -12.45 12.29
CA SER A 286 -7.00 -12.79 13.25
C SER A 286 -7.59 -11.58 13.97
N ASP A 287 -6.82 -10.50 14.18
CA ASP A 287 -7.25 -9.36 15.00
C ASP A 287 -8.16 -8.38 14.25
N ALA A 288 -8.44 -8.62 12.96
CA ALA A 288 -9.59 -8.06 12.26
C ALA A 288 -9.73 -8.72 10.88
N THR A 289 -10.94 -8.80 10.33
CA THR A 289 -11.25 -9.55 9.09
C THR A 289 -11.35 -8.71 7.80
N ALA A 290 -11.39 -7.36 7.85
CA ALA A 290 -11.38 -6.51 6.64
C ALA A 290 -9.94 -6.23 6.11
N ALA A 291 -9.54 -6.89 5.03
CA ALA A 291 -8.17 -6.93 4.51
C ALA A 291 -7.83 -5.73 3.61
N THR A 292 -6.83 -4.93 4.03
CA THR A 292 -5.84 -4.21 3.19
C THR A 292 -4.80 -3.49 4.07
N ASP A 293 -5.19 -2.96 5.23
CA ASP A 293 -4.39 -1.98 5.99
C ASP A 293 -3.63 -2.51 7.22
N LYS A 294 -3.51 -3.84 7.38
CA LYS A 294 -3.09 -4.47 8.65
C LYS A 294 -1.61 -4.80 8.78
N LEU A 295 -0.96 -5.15 7.67
CA LEU A 295 0.42 -5.64 7.66
C LEU A 295 1.46 -4.54 7.55
N SER A 296 1.07 -3.35 7.08
CA SER A 296 1.91 -2.14 7.04
C SER A 296 2.66 -1.97 8.36
N LYS A 297 1.96 -2.12 9.48
CA LYS A 297 2.51 -2.08 10.83
C LYS A 297 3.66 -3.05 11.09
N VAL A 298 3.54 -4.31 10.68
CA VAL A 298 4.62 -5.29 10.90
C VAL A 298 5.82 -4.92 10.02
N LEU A 299 5.59 -4.48 8.79
CA LEU A 299 6.68 -4.09 7.89
C LEU A 299 7.48 -2.89 8.42
N TRP A 300 6.80 -1.94 9.06
CA TRP A 300 7.44 -0.81 9.73
C TRP A 300 8.45 -1.20 10.80
N THR A 301 8.18 -2.27 11.57
CA THR A 301 9.16 -2.78 12.55
C THR A 301 10.42 -3.36 11.91
N PHE A 302 10.35 -3.83 10.65
CA PHE A 302 11.53 -4.23 9.86
C PHE A 302 12.23 -3.05 9.19
N MET A 303 11.56 -1.91 9.04
CA MET A 303 12.10 -0.71 8.39
C MET A 303 12.85 0.20 9.35
N TYR A 304 12.39 0.31 10.61
CA TYR A 304 12.85 1.35 11.53
C TYR A 304 13.40 0.76 12.84
N ASP A 305 14.69 0.99 13.11
CA ASP A 305 15.41 0.41 14.25
C ASP A 305 14.81 0.79 15.61
N ALA A 306 14.30 2.01 15.77
CA ALA A 306 13.65 2.40 17.03
C ALA A 306 12.30 1.67 17.24
N MET A 307 11.59 1.34 16.16
CA MET A 307 10.42 0.46 16.24
C MET A 307 10.84 -0.98 16.51
N SER A 308 11.94 -1.45 15.94
CA SER A 308 12.53 -2.76 16.27
C SER A 308 12.86 -2.86 17.77
N LYS A 309 13.45 -1.83 18.38
CA LYS A 309 13.74 -1.81 19.83
C LYS A 309 12.48 -1.80 20.69
N TYR A 310 11.45 -1.08 20.28
CA TYR A 310 10.19 -0.99 21.02
C TYR A 310 9.32 -2.25 20.87
N ALA A 311 9.29 -2.81 19.67
CA ALA A 311 8.51 -3.99 19.29
C ALA A 311 9.21 -5.31 19.60
N GLY A 312 10.55 -5.28 19.71
CA GLY A 312 11.45 -6.37 19.38
C GLY A 312 11.08 -7.67 20.03
N GLU A 313 10.91 -7.68 21.36
CA GLU A 313 10.58 -8.90 22.10
C GLU A 313 9.19 -9.44 21.75
N GLU A 314 8.15 -8.58 21.69
CA GLU A 314 6.78 -9.01 21.40
C GLU A 314 6.61 -9.49 19.95
N LEU A 315 7.25 -8.81 19.01
CA LEU A 315 7.28 -9.20 17.61
C LEU A 315 8.10 -10.48 17.42
N GLU A 316 9.26 -10.60 18.05
CA GLU A 316 10.10 -11.79 17.96
C GLU A 316 9.36 -13.01 18.54
N LEU A 317 8.64 -12.85 19.66
CA LEU A 317 7.76 -13.88 20.20
C LEU A 317 6.65 -14.26 19.21
N ALA A 318 5.98 -13.28 18.61
CA ALA A 318 4.95 -13.54 17.60
C ALA A 318 5.52 -14.25 16.36
N LEU A 319 6.72 -13.85 15.89
CA LEU A 319 7.41 -14.49 14.77
C LEU A 319 7.78 -15.93 15.10
N LYS A 320 8.34 -16.19 16.30
CA LYS A 320 8.65 -17.54 16.77
C LYS A 320 7.40 -18.41 16.86
N GLU A 321 6.30 -17.84 17.34
CA GLU A 321 5.01 -18.53 17.43
C GLU A 321 4.45 -18.89 16.04
N VAL A 322 4.51 -17.96 15.09
CA VAL A 322 4.12 -18.20 13.70
C VAL A 322 5.04 -19.23 13.05
N GLN A 323 6.35 -19.17 13.28
CA GLN A 323 7.32 -20.11 12.75
C GLN A 323 7.11 -21.54 13.29
N GLY A 324 6.72 -21.66 14.56
CA GLY A 324 6.44 -22.92 15.26
C GLY A 324 5.08 -23.54 14.96
N ASN A 325 4.16 -22.83 14.30
CA ASN A 325 2.81 -23.32 13.99
C ASN A 325 2.49 -23.20 12.49
N TYR A 326 2.30 -24.34 11.83
CA TYR A 326 2.07 -24.39 10.38
C TYR A 326 0.84 -23.61 9.90
N MET A 327 -0.27 -23.66 10.64
CA MET A 327 -1.51 -22.97 10.26
C MET A 327 -1.32 -21.45 10.34
N LYS A 328 -0.73 -20.98 11.44
CA LYS A 328 -0.39 -19.56 11.64
C LYS A 328 0.61 -19.07 10.59
N LYS A 329 1.57 -19.92 10.20
CA LYS A 329 2.51 -19.62 9.12
C LYS A 329 1.80 -19.39 7.79
N TRP A 330 0.84 -20.25 7.44
CA TRP A 330 0.04 -20.07 6.22
C TRP A 330 -0.82 -18.82 6.26
N GLU A 331 -1.45 -18.54 7.39
CA GLU A 331 -2.20 -17.30 7.59
C GLU A 331 -1.30 -16.09 7.37
N ALA A 332 -0.13 -16.06 8.02
CA ALA A 332 0.82 -14.95 7.90
C ALA A 332 1.38 -14.76 6.49
N ILE A 333 1.77 -15.85 5.82
CA ILE A 333 2.20 -15.81 4.41
C ILE A 333 1.07 -15.25 3.54
N ASN A 334 -0.16 -15.72 3.74
CA ASN A 334 -1.29 -15.32 2.92
C ASN A 334 -1.75 -13.89 3.13
N MET A 335 -1.52 -13.34 4.31
CA MET A 335 -1.76 -11.93 4.56
C MET A 335 -0.87 -11.04 3.67
N LEU A 336 0.38 -11.44 3.40
CA LEU A 336 1.35 -10.64 2.64
C LEU A 336 0.90 -10.34 1.20
N LYS A 337 -0.04 -11.11 0.65
CA LYS A 337 -0.70 -10.78 -0.62
C LYS A 337 -1.20 -9.33 -0.64
N CYS A 338 -1.80 -8.85 0.44
CA CYS A 338 -2.40 -7.50 0.51
C CYS A 338 -1.37 -6.40 0.23
N VAL A 339 -0.11 -6.61 0.64
CA VAL A 339 0.98 -5.68 0.40
C VAL A 339 1.59 -5.88 -0.98
N LEU A 340 1.92 -7.13 -1.33
CA LEU A 340 2.68 -7.44 -2.54
C LEU A 340 1.88 -7.19 -3.82
N SER A 341 0.56 -7.43 -3.81
CA SER A 341 -0.32 -7.24 -4.97
C SER A 341 -0.84 -5.81 -5.14
N SER A 342 -0.74 -4.96 -4.12
CA SER A 342 -1.25 -3.60 -4.18
C SER A 342 -0.37 -2.71 -5.07
N VAL A 343 -1.00 -1.88 -5.90
CA VAL A 343 -0.31 -0.85 -6.70
C VAL A 343 0.00 0.40 -5.87
N SER A 344 -0.66 0.56 -4.73
CA SER A 344 -0.53 1.74 -3.87
C SER A 344 0.74 1.71 -3.01
N TYR A 345 1.25 0.52 -2.67
CA TYR A 345 2.47 0.42 -1.86
C TYR A 345 3.74 0.56 -2.72
N PRO A 346 4.70 1.40 -2.29
CA PRO A 346 5.97 1.56 -2.99
C PRO A 346 6.84 0.30 -2.87
N TRP A 347 7.86 0.21 -3.72
CA TRP A 347 8.76 -0.94 -3.77
C TRP A 347 9.50 -1.19 -2.46
N ILE A 348 9.82 -0.15 -1.68
CA ILE A 348 10.47 -0.31 -0.38
C ILE A 348 9.60 -1.13 0.59
N ILE A 349 8.31 -0.81 0.71
CA ILE A 349 7.36 -1.56 1.56
C ILE A 349 7.25 -3.01 1.07
N LYS A 350 7.11 -3.21 -0.25
CA LYS A 350 7.05 -4.56 -0.84
C LYS A 350 8.35 -5.35 -0.57
N SER A 351 9.51 -4.69 -0.58
CA SER A 351 10.81 -5.30 -0.28
C SER A 351 10.87 -5.81 1.15
N HIS A 352 10.40 -5.03 2.12
CA HIS A 352 10.25 -5.49 3.50
C HIS A 352 9.22 -6.62 3.62
N GLY A 353 8.16 -6.60 2.82
CA GLY A 353 7.20 -7.71 2.70
C GLY A 353 7.85 -9.02 2.26
N ILE A 354 8.72 -8.97 1.25
CA ILE A 354 9.49 -10.14 0.80
C ILE A 354 10.50 -10.59 1.86
N ASN A 355 11.17 -9.67 2.55
CA ASN A 355 12.10 -10.03 3.64
C ASN A 355 11.37 -10.72 4.81
N LEU A 356 10.17 -10.23 5.19
CA LEU A 356 9.31 -10.88 6.18
C LEU A 356 8.87 -12.26 5.70
N LEU A 357 8.48 -12.41 4.44
CA LEU A 357 8.13 -13.72 3.88
C LEU A 357 9.30 -14.72 4.01
N LEU A 358 10.52 -14.28 3.69
CA LEU A 358 11.73 -15.10 3.80
C LEU A 358 12.07 -15.46 5.25
N SER A 359 11.77 -14.60 6.23
CA SER A 359 11.99 -14.89 7.64
C SER A 359 10.94 -15.84 8.21
N LEU A 360 9.67 -15.70 7.83
CA LEU A 360 8.58 -16.60 8.23
C LEU A 360 8.78 -18.04 7.74
N THR A 361 9.41 -18.20 6.57
CA THR A 361 9.66 -19.49 5.94
C THR A 361 10.92 -20.21 6.50
N GLY A 362 11.78 -19.51 7.25
CA GLY A 362 12.93 -20.10 7.96
C GLY A 362 14.06 -20.65 7.06
N GLU A 363 15.11 -21.19 7.68
CA GLU A 363 16.24 -21.89 7.01
C GLU A 363 16.12 -23.42 7.07
N ASN A 364 15.31 -23.95 7.98
CA ASN A 364 15.27 -25.38 8.26
C ASN A 364 14.44 -26.14 7.24
N HIS A 365 14.94 -27.34 6.87
CA HIS A 365 14.22 -28.35 6.10
C HIS A 365 12.75 -28.39 6.51
N VAL A 366 11.87 -28.11 5.56
CA VAL A 366 10.45 -28.47 5.63
C VAL A 366 10.43 -29.98 5.89
N GLN A 367 10.33 -30.40 7.15
CA GLN A 367 9.76 -31.70 7.47
C GLN A 367 8.47 -31.73 6.69
N GLU A 368 8.39 -32.65 5.73
CA GLU A 368 7.25 -32.79 4.84
C GLU A 368 5.99 -32.63 5.64
N ILE A 369 5.20 -31.61 5.29
CA ILE A 369 3.92 -31.40 5.94
C ILE A 369 3.19 -32.71 5.84
N ASN A 370 2.90 -33.28 7.01
CA ASN A 370 2.17 -34.51 7.13
C ASN A 370 0.94 -34.41 6.22
N ASN A 371 0.76 -35.35 5.29
CA ASN A 371 -0.29 -35.33 4.26
C ASN A 371 -1.74 -35.29 4.84
N HIS A 372 -1.88 -35.23 6.16
CA HIS A 372 -3.12 -35.16 6.92
C HIS A 372 -3.62 -33.74 7.22
N VAL A 373 -2.89 -32.67 6.85
CA VAL A 373 -3.38 -31.29 7.02
C VAL A 373 -4.33 -30.95 5.87
N ASP A 374 -5.59 -30.63 6.19
CA ASP A 374 -6.54 -30.13 5.20
C ASP A 374 -6.12 -28.73 4.71
N PHE A 375 -5.46 -28.71 3.56
CA PHE A 375 -4.94 -27.50 2.94
C PHE A 375 -5.96 -26.83 2.00
N THR A 376 -7.12 -27.44 1.74
CA THR A 376 -8.08 -26.95 0.74
C THR A 376 -8.54 -25.52 0.99
N PHE A 377 -8.73 -25.13 2.26
CA PHE A 377 -9.08 -23.77 2.65
C PHE A 377 -8.00 -22.72 2.26
N TYR A 378 -6.73 -23.11 2.28
CA TYR A 378 -5.61 -22.21 2.01
C TYR A 378 -5.23 -22.15 0.53
N VAL A 379 -5.56 -23.16 -0.29
CA VAL A 379 -5.19 -23.23 -1.71
C VAL A 379 -5.45 -21.91 -2.46
N PRO A 380 -6.66 -21.32 -2.45
CA PRO A 380 -6.93 -20.11 -3.23
C PRO A 380 -6.14 -18.89 -2.73
N ARG A 381 -5.95 -18.79 -1.41
CA ARG A 381 -5.21 -17.69 -0.77
C ARG A 381 -3.72 -17.80 -1.08
N THR A 382 -3.16 -19.01 -0.95
CA THR A 382 -1.76 -19.30 -1.26
C THR A 382 -1.46 -19.08 -2.73
N PHE A 383 -2.33 -19.53 -3.63
CA PHE A 383 -2.21 -19.25 -5.06
C PHE A 383 -2.15 -17.74 -5.34
N ALA A 384 -3.07 -16.96 -4.75
CA ALA A 384 -3.08 -15.52 -4.94
C ALA A 384 -1.84 -14.82 -4.35
N THR A 385 -1.28 -15.32 -3.24
CA THR A 385 -0.01 -14.85 -2.69
C THR A 385 1.15 -15.15 -3.63
N LEU A 386 1.21 -16.36 -4.21
CA LEU A 386 2.24 -16.74 -5.19
C LEU A 386 2.18 -15.85 -6.43
N LYS A 387 0.98 -15.56 -6.97
CA LYS A 387 0.80 -14.59 -8.07
C LYS A 387 1.28 -13.19 -7.69
N ALA A 388 1.08 -12.76 -6.44
CA ALA A 388 1.61 -11.47 -5.96
C ALA A 388 3.15 -11.46 -5.92
N ILE A 389 3.78 -12.58 -5.54
CA ILE A 389 5.24 -12.72 -5.58
C ILE A 389 5.75 -12.69 -7.03
N GLU A 390 5.09 -13.40 -7.96
CA GLU A 390 5.41 -13.34 -9.40
C GLU A 390 5.35 -11.91 -9.94
N SER A 391 4.34 -11.14 -9.55
CA SER A 391 4.23 -9.72 -9.93
C SER A 391 5.43 -8.90 -9.45
N VAL A 392 5.92 -9.16 -8.23
CA VAL A 392 7.14 -8.50 -7.71
C VAL A 392 8.39 -8.97 -8.47
N MET A 393 8.50 -10.26 -8.79
CA MET A 393 9.60 -10.81 -9.57
C MET A 393 9.70 -10.17 -10.96
N MET A 394 8.55 -9.87 -11.59
CA MET A 394 8.52 -9.29 -12.94
C MET A 394 8.61 -7.76 -12.93
N GLY A 395 8.02 -7.10 -11.93
CA GLY A 395 7.85 -5.64 -11.93
C GLY A 395 8.86 -4.85 -11.10
N ALA A 396 9.57 -5.47 -10.14
CA ALA A 396 10.45 -4.71 -9.25
C ALA A 396 11.65 -4.10 -10.01
N PRO A 397 12.01 -2.82 -9.78
CA PRO A 397 13.09 -2.15 -10.50
C PRO A 397 14.46 -2.73 -10.14
N GLU A 398 14.66 -3.10 -8.88
CA GLU A 398 15.92 -3.64 -8.38
C GLU A 398 16.07 -5.14 -8.64
N ALA A 399 17.18 -5.54 -9.27
CA ALA A 399 17.48 -6.94 -9.52
C ALA A 399 17.61 -7.78 -8.24
N LEU A 400 18.12 -7.19 -7.15
CA LEU A 400 18.21 -7.86 -5.86
C LEU A 400 16.82 -8.21 -5.31
N MET A 401 15.85 -7.29 -5.43
CA MET A 401 14.47 -7.51 -5.02
C MET A 401 13.82 -8.62 -5.85
N ARG A 402 14.00 -8.63 -7.18
CA ARG A 402 13.52 -9.71 -8.06
C ARG A 402 14.10 -11.07 -7.65
N LYS A 403 15.40 -11.15 -7.33
CA LYS A 403 16.06 -12.37 -6.83
C LYS A 403 15.51 -12.83 -5.49
N LYS A 404 15.29 -11.91 -4.53
CA LYS A 404 14.66 -12.24 -3.24
C LYS A 404 13.24 -12.74 -3.40
N ALA A 405 12.46 -12.15 -4.32
CA ALA A 405 11.11 -12.60 -4.62
C ALA A 405 11.10 -14.01 -5.24
N LEU A 406 12.05 -14.35 -6.13
CA LEU A 406 12.22 -15.71 -6.62
C LEU A 406 12.56 -16.70 -5.49
N ALA A 407 13.46 -16.32 -4.57
CA ALA A 407 13.76 -17.15 -3.41
C ALA A 407 12.53 -17.36 -2.51
N ALA A 408 11.73 -16.31 -2.31
CA ALA A 408 10.47 -16.37 -1.57
C ALA A 408 9.45 -17.31 -2.25
N LEU A 409 9.29 -17.22 -3.58
CA LEU A 409 8.43 -18.09 -4.37
C LEU A 409 8.81 -19.57 -4.14
N LYS A 410 10.10 -19.90 -4.29
CA LYS A 410 10.63 -21.25 -4.06
C LYS A 410 10.33 -21.77 -2.65
N LYS A 411 10.54 -20.94 -1.62
CA LYS A 411 10.28 -21.32 -0.23
C LYS A 411 8.79 -21.52 0.07
N VAL A 412 7.91 -20.69 -0.48
CA VAL A 412 6.46 -20.85 -0.24
C VAL A 412 5.94 -22.10 -0.95
N ILE A 413 6.40 -22.38 -2.17
CA ILE A 413 6.03 -23.61 -2.90
C ILE A 413 6.54 -24.85 -2.17
N SER A 414 7.77 -24.84 -1.65
CA SER A 414 8.29 -25.99 -0.90
C SER A 414 7.52 -26.26 0.39
N MET A 415 6.86 -25.25 0.96
CA MET A 415 5.97 -25.44 2.08
C MET A 415 4.62 -26.04 1.69
N VAL A 416 4.11 -25.85 0.47
CA VAL A 416 2.83 -26.47 0.05
C VAL A 416 2.92 -28.00 0.24
N PRO A 417 1.90 -28.67 0.82
CA PRO A 417 1.89 -30.12 0.91
C PRO A 417 2.12 -30.79 -0.44
N SER A 418 2.89 -31.89 -0.48
CA SER A 418 3.30 -32.54 -1.73
C SER A 418 2.08 -32.90 -2.61
N SER A 419 0.99 -33.39 -2.01
CA SER A 419 -0.28 -33.70 -2.70
C SER A 419 -0.95 -32.52 -3.43
N GLN A 420 -0.59 -31.27 -3.11
CA GLN A 420 -1.15 -30.06 -3.71
C GLN A 420 -0.12 -29.25 -4.52
N ARG A 421 1.17 -29.56 -4.38
CA ARG A 421 2.26 -28.75 -4.95
C ARG A 421 2.22 -28.74 -6.48
N PHE A 422 1.99 -29.89 -7.11
CA PHE A 422 1.82 -29.99 -8.56
C PHE A 422 0.59 -29.24 -9.05
N ASN A 423 -0.56 -29.34 -8.35
CA ASN A 423 -1.77 -28.60 -8.71
C ASN A 423 -1.54 -27.09 -8.68
N ILE A 424 -0.82 -26.58 -7.68
CA ILE A 424 -0.47 -25.16 -7.60
C ILE A 424 0.50 -24.76 -8.72
N LEU A 425 1.55 -25.54 -8.97
CA LEU A 425 2.49 -25.26 -10.07
C LEU A 425 1.80 -25.26 -11.43
N GLN A 426 0.91 -26.23 -11.68
CA GLN A 426 0.09 -26.29 -12.89
C GLN A 426 -0.81 -25.06 -13.00
N ALA A 427 -1.50 -24.67 -11.93
CA ALA A 427 -2.33 -23.47 -11.92
C ALA A 427 -1.51 -22.19 -12.19
N LEU A 428 -0.29 -22.08 -11.66
CA LEU A 428 0.59 -20.93 -11.91
C LEU A 428 1.00 -20.87 -13.39
N LEU A 429 1.39 -22.01 -13.97
CA LEU A 429 1.77 -22.14 -15.38
C LEU A 429 0.62 -21.80 -16.32
N SER A 430 -0.58 -22.35 -16.09
CA SER A 430 -1.76 -22.08 -16.92
C SER A 430 -2.23 -20.63 -16.84
N ASN A 431 -1.82 -19.87 -15.81
CA ASN A 431 -2.13 -18.44 -15.64
C ASN A 431 -0.89 -17.53 -15.85
N SER A 432 0.18 -18.05 -16.44
CA SER A 432 1.39 -17.28 -16.78
C SER A 432 1.25 -16.67 -18.18
N MET A 433 1.48 -15.37 -18.28
CA MET A 433 1.50 -14.64 -19.57
C MET A 433 2.92 -14.35 -20.06
N SER A 434 3.96 -14.74 -19.30
CA SER A 434 5.36 -14.44 -19.60
C SER A 434 6.13 -15.73 -19.91
N PRO A 435 6.71 -15.89 -21.11
CA PRO A 435 7.51 -17.06 -21.46
C PRO A 435 8.67 -17.32 -20.49
N SER A 436 9.35 -16.26 -20.04
CA SER A 436 10.45 -16.36 -19.06
C SER A 436 9.97 -16.86 -17.71
N LEU A 437 8.82 -16.37 -17.23
CA LEU A 437 8.23 -16.84 -15.97
C LEU A 437 7.77 -18.30 -16.10
N THR A 438 7.15 -18.66 -17.21
CA THR A 438 6.77 -20.04 -17.53
C THR A 438 8.00 -20.96 -17.52
N ALA A 439 9.12 -20.53 -18.10
CA ALA A 439 10.38 -21.28 -18.07
C ALA A 439 10.89 -21.52 -16.64
N ILE A 440 10.84 -20.50 -15.77
CA ILE A 440 11.22 -20.61 -14.36
C ILE A 440 10.29 -21.57 -13.61
N LEU A 441 8.97 -21.48 -13.83
CA LEU A 441 7.99 -22.35 -13.19
C LEU A 441 8.16 -23.82 -13.62
N LEU A 442 8.50 -24.08 -14.89
CA LEU A 442 8.85 -25.42 -15.38
C LEU A 442 10.11 -25.98 -14.71
N ASP A 443 11.11 -25.13 -14.42
CA ASP A 443 12.26 -25.56 -13.63
C ASP A 443 11.86 -25.94 -12.20
N LEU A 444 10.88 -25.26 -11.59
CA LEU A 444 10.33 -25.67 -10.28
C LEU A 444 9.60 -27.01 -10.35
N VAL A 445 8.85 -27.26 -11.44
CA VAL A 445 8.23 -28.56 -11.70
C VAL A 445 9.30 -29.64 -11.82
N ARG A 446 10.39 -29.39 -12.54
CA ARG A 446 11.52 -30.33 -12.64
C ARG A 446 12.14 -30.64 -11.27
N ASP A 447 12.38 -29.62 -10.46
CA ASP A 447 12.94 -29.77 -9.12
C ASP A 447 12.00 -30.61 -8.22
N GLU A 448 10.69 -30.47 -8.42
CA GLU A 448 9.69 -31.26 -7.70
C GLU A 448 9.61 -32.72 -8.17
N VAL A 449 9.65 -32.96 -9.49
CA VAL A 449 9.77 -34.31 -10.05
C VAL A 449 11.01 -35.03 -9.49
N LEU A 450 12.15 -34.32 -9.40
CA LEU A 450 13.36 -34.87 -8.80
C LEU A 450 13.18 -35.23 -7.33
N ARG A 451 12.47 -34.40 -6.56
CA ARG A 451 12.19 -34.63 -5.13
C ARG A 451 11.33 -35.87 -4.93
N GLU A 452 10.16 -35.95 -5.57
CA GLU A 452 9.24 -37.09 -5.41
C GLU A 452 9.84 -38.40 -5.95
N SER A 453 10.64 -38.32 -7.02
CA SER A 453 11.33 -39.50 -7.57
C SER A 453 12.33 -40.11 -6.58
N ARG A 454 13.11 -39.27 -5.87
CA ARG A 454 14.05 -39.74 -4.84
C ARG A 454 13.35 -40.33 -3.63
N GLN A 455 12.23 -39.73 -3.22
CA GLN A 455 11.47 -40.23 -2.07
C GLN A 455 10.90 -41.62 -2.35
N ALA A 456 10.38 -41.82 -3.56
CA ALA A 456 9.86 -43.09 -3.99
C ALA A 456 10.92 -44.20 -4.17
N GLU A 457 12.21 -43.86 -4.28
CA GLU A 457 13.32 -44.83 -4.22
C GLU A 457 13.64 -45.25 -2.78
N ASN A 458 13.40 -44.38 -1.80
CA ASN A 458 13.66 -44.64 -0.37
C ASN A 458 12.51 -45.38 0.32
N ASP A 459 11.27 -45.09 -0.07
CA ASP A 459 10.09 -45.79 0.41
C ASP A 459 9.97 -47.10 -0.39
N CYS A 460 10.47 -48.21 0.17
CA CYS A 460 10.48 -49.57 -0.42
C CYS A 460 9.08 -50.19 -0.71
N ALA A 461 8.07 -49.38 -1.02
CA ALA A 461 6.75 -49.85 -1.41
C ALA A 461 6.68 -49.99 -2.94
N GLU A 462 6.50 -51.23 -3.39
CA GLU A 462 6.02 -51.56 -4.73
C GLU A 462 4.62 -50.96 -4.93
N SER A 463 4.57 -49.69 -5.31
CA SER A 463 3.38 -49.10 -5.92
C SER A 463 3.43 -49.41 -7.41
N ASP A 464 2.53 -50.26 -7.87
CA ASP A 464 2.36 -50.62 -9.28
C ASP A 464 1.80 -49.47 -10.15
N GLY A 465 1.51 -48.31 -9.55
CA GLY A 465 1.01 -47.12 -10.24
C GLY A 465 2.11 -46.22 -10.82
N LEU A 466 1.76 -45.47 -11.87
CA LEU A 466 2.55 -44.33 -12.31
C LEU A 466 2.71 -43.31 -11.16
N PRO A 467 3.86 -42.63 -11.04
CA PRO A 467 4.00 -41.55 -10.09
C PRO A 467 2.91 -40.48 -10.30
N PRO A 468 2.31 -39.93 -9.24
CA PRO A 468 1.24 -38.92 -9.35
C PRO A 468 1.64 -37.71 -10.20
N TRP A 469 2.92 -37.34 -10.20
CA TRP A 469 3.45 -36.24 -10.99
C TRP A 469 3.54 -36.51 -12.50
N ALA A 470 3.56 -37.78 -12.93
CA ALA A 470 3.92 -38.15 -14.30
C ALA A 470 2.95 -37.59 -15.35
N SER A 471 1.64 -37.76 -15.13
CA SER A 471 0.61 -37.20 -16.03
C SER A 471 0.67 -35.67 -16.05
N HIS A 472 0.71 -35.05 -14.87
CA HIS A 472 0.74 -33.59 -14.72
C HIS A 472 1.96 -32.96 -15.40
N ALA A 473 3.15 -33.53 -15.23
CA ALA A 473 4.37 -33.03 -15.84
C ALA A 473 4.35 -33.16 -17.38
N LEU A 474 3.83 -34.27 -17.90
CA LEU A 474 3.68 -34.48 -19.35
C LEU A 474 2.62 -33.56 -19.97
N GLU A 475 1.50 -33.33 -19.29
CA GLU A 475 0.47 -32.36 -19.70
C GLU A 475 1.05 -30.94 -19.79
N LEU A 476 1.91 -30.56 -18.85
CA LEU A 476 2.59 -29.26 -18.87
C LEU A 476 3.59 -29.15 -20.04
N VAL A 477 4.32 -30.22 -20.35
CA VAL A 477 5.18 -30.24 -21.55
C VAL A 477 4.32 -30.13 -22.82
N GLU A 478 3.22 -30.88 -22.89
CA GLU A 478 2.28 -30.83 -24.03
C GLU A 478 1.73 -29.42 -24.21
N LEU A 479 1.29 -28.75 -23.13
CA LEU A 479 0.76 -27.39 -23.18
C LEU A 479 1.71 -26.38 -23.83
N ILE A 480 3.02 -26.56 -23.66
CA ILE A 480 4.04 -25.65 -24.20
C ILE A 480 4.45 -26.03 -25.63
N LEU A 481 4.67 -27.33 -25.89
CA LEU A 481 5.09 -27.80 -27.22
C LEU A 481 3.92 -27.86 -28.22
N ARG A 482 2.69 -27.92 -27.71
CA ARG A 482 1.43 -27.90 -28.47
C ARG A 482 0.43 -26.92 -27.83
N PRO A 483 0.56 -25.62 -28.13
CA PRO A 483 -0.34 -24.61 -27.61
C PRO A 483 -1.82 -24.92 -27.90
N PRO A 484 -2.75 -24.64 -26.97
CA PRO A 484 -4.19 -24.89 -27.13
C PRO A 484 -4.82 -24.18 -28.33
N GLN A 485 -4.23 -23.05 -28.74
CA GLN A 485 -4.67 -22.27 -29.90
C GLN A 485 -4.39 -22.99 -31.24
N GLY A 486 -3.68 -24.13 -31.20
CA GLY A 486 -3.29 -24.89 -32.37
C GLY A 486 -1.96 -24.40 -32.97
N GLY A 487 -1.36 -25.24 -33.80
CA GLY A 487 -0.05 -24.96 -34.39
C GLY A 487 1.13 -25.16 -33.44
N PRO A 488 2.35 -24.81 -33.87
CA PRO A 488 3.56 -24.89 -33.05
C PRO A 488 3.71 -23.70 -32.08
N PRO A 489 4.60 -23.78 -31.08
CA PRO A 489 4.96 -22.63 -30.25
C PRO A 489 5.57 -21.50 -31.09
N CYS A 490 5.27 -20.26 -30.72
CA CYS A 490 5.79 -19.05 -31.37
C CYS A 490 7.30 -18.90 -31.13
N LEU A 491 8.12 -19.38 -32.07
CA LEU A 491 9.56 -19.19 -32.05
C LEU A 491 9.94 -18.00 -32.94
N PRO A 492 10.95 -17.19 -32.55
CA PRO A 492 11.86 -17.36 -31.41
C PRO A 492 11.33 -16.81 -30.07
N ASP A 493 10.21 -16.09 -30.05
CA ASP A 493 9.73 -15.35 -28.86
C ASP A 493 9.50 -16.23 -27.62
N HIS A 494 9.10 -17.49 -27.83
CA HIS A 494 8.85 -18.45 -26.76
C HIS A 494 10.03 -19.43 -26.53
N SER A 495 11.22 -19.13 -27.04
CA SER A 495 12.38 -20.05 -26.97
C SER A 495 12.68 -20.50 -25.53
N GLU A 496 12.62 -19.60 -24.54
CA GLU A 496 12.94 -19.92 -23.15
C GLU A 496 12.01 -20.99 -22.57
N GLN A 497 10.69 -20.83 -22.70
CA GLN A 497 9.73 -21.82 -22.19
C GLN A 497 9.80 -23.14 -22.97
N VAL A 498 10.06 -23.09 -24.28
CA VAL A 498 10.21 -24.29 -25.11
C VAL A 498 11.46 -25.08 -24.69
N VAL A 499 12.59 -24.40 -24.45
CA VAL A 499 13.82 -25.03 -23.94
C VAL A 499 13.58 -25.67 -22.58
N SER A 500 12.89 -24.98 -21.66
CA SER A 500 12.58 -25.55 -20.34
C SER A 500 11.65 -26.77 -20.45
N ALA A 501 10.63 -26.73 -21.31
CA ALA A 501 9.74 -27.87 -21.53
C ALA A 501 10.47 -29.08 -22.14
N LEU A 502 11.34 -28.85 -23.14
CA LEU A 502 12.17 -29.91 -23.72
C LEU A 502 13.18 -30.47 -22.69
N ASN A 503 13.76 -29.62 -21.83
CA ASN A 503 14.64 -30.08 -20.77
C ASN A 503 13.91 -30.91 -19.70
N LEU A 504 12.67 -30.53 -19.35
CA LEU A 504 11.82 -31.33 -18.47
C LEU A 504 11.51 -32.69 -19.10
N LEU A 505 11.09 -32.71 -20.38
CA LEU A 505 10.87 -33.97 -21.11
C LEU A 505 12.12 -34.85 -21.14
N ARG A 506 13.28 -34.27 -21.49
CA ARG A 506 14.57 -34.97 -21.48
C ARG A 506 14.86 -35.58 -20.11
N PHE A 507 14.59 -34.83 -19.04
CA PHE A 507 14.80 -35.29 -17.67
C PHE A 507 13.89 -36.47 -17.32
N ILE A 508 12.59 -36.39 -17.64
CA ILE A 508 11.63 -37.49 -17.41
C ILE A 508 12.02 -38.74 -18.22
N LEU A 509 12.44 -38.59 -19.48
CA LEU A 509 12.92 -39.70 -20.31
C LEU A 509 14.14 -40.40 -19.70
N ILE A 510 15.06 -39.63 -19.10
CA ILE A 510 16.25 -40.18 -18.41
C ILE A 510 15.86 -40.90 -17.12
N ILE A 511 14.93 -40.35 -16.33
CA ILE A 511 14.40 -41.01 -15.12
C ILE A 511 13.77 -42.35 -15.50
N ASP A 512 12.92 -42.37 -16.53
CA ASP A 512 12.26 -43.58 -17.01
C ASP A 512 13.24 -44.61 -17.62
N SER A 513 14.49 -44.24 -17.87
CA SER A 513 15.54 -45.19 -18.27
C SER A 513 16.32 -45.76 -17.08
N ARG A 514 16.05 -45.31 -15.85
CA ARG A 514 16.83 -45.66 -14.65
C ARG A 514 15.95 -46.31 -13.59
N GLY A 515 16.54 -47.24 -12.84
CA GLY A 515 15.93 -47.85 -11.65
C GLY A 515 14.85 -48.91 -11.93
N PRO A 516 14.19 -49.43 -10.88
CA PRO A 516 13.20 -50.51 -10.96
C PRO A 516 11.88 -50.12 -11.67
N ARG A 517 11.71 -48.84 -12.03
CA ARG A 517 10.55 -48.31 -12.75
C ARG A 517 10.82 -48.08 -14.25
N SER A 518 11.95 -48.57 -14.76
CA SER A 518 12.34 -48.39 -16.16
C SER A 518 11.25 -48.87 -17.13
N GLY A 519 10.84 -47.99 -18.05
CA GLY A 519 9.80 -48.27 -19.06
C GLY A 519 8.36 -48.27 -18.53
N LYS A 520 8.11 -47.89 -17.28
CA LYS A 520 6.74 -47.80 -16.71
C LYS A 520 6.09 -46.43 -16.96
N LEU A 521 6.87 -45.35 -17.14
CA LEU A 521 6.31 -44.00 -17.37
C LEU A 521 5.88 -43.80 -18.82
N PHE A 522 6.65 -44.36 -19.76
CA PHE A 522 6.44 -44.19 -21.19
C PHE A 522 6.10 -45.51 -21.86
N GLN A 523 4.80 -45.76 -22.04
CA GLN A 523 4.32 -46.84 -22.90
C GLN A 523 4.61 -46.52 -24.37
N LYS A 524 4.62 -47.56 -25.23
CA LYS A 524 4.98 -47.45 -26.64
C LYS A 524 4.11 -46.42 -27.37
N GLU A 525 2.82 -46.40 -27.08
CA GLU A 525 1.84 -45.44 -27.62
C GLU A 525 2.18 -44.01 -27.19
N THR A 526 2.53 -43.80 -25.92
CA THR A 526 2.94 -42.49 -25.40
C THR A 526 4.23 -41.99 -26.06
N LEU A 527 5.22 -42.86 -26.25
CA LEU A 527 6.47 -42.51 -26.95
C LEU A 527 6.21 -42.14 -28.41
N GLN A 528 5.36 -42.90 -29.10
CA GLN A 528 4.97 -42.59 -30.48
C GLN A 528 4.23 -41.25 -30.56
N LYS A 529 3.34 -40.96 -29.61
CA LYS A 529 2.65 -39.67 -29.50
C LYS A 529 3.65 -38.53 -29.31
N VAL A 530 4.54 -38.63 -28.32
CA VAL A 530 5.58 -37.61 -28.05
C VAL A 530 6.47 -37.37 -29.27
N HIS A 531 6.93 -38.43 -29.93
CA HIS A 531 7.78 -38.33 -31.11
C HIS A 531 7.06 -37.63 -32.26
N SER A 532 5.93 -38.19 -32.69
CA SER A 532 5.24 -37.77 -33.92
C SER A 532 4.48 -36.45 -33.77
N GLU A 533 3.91 -36.19 -32.59
CA GLU A 533 3.04 -35.03 -32.39
C GLU A 533 3.75 -33.85 -31.72
N TRP A 534 4.80 -34.07 -30.91
CA TRP A 534 5.45 -32.99 -30.17
C TRP A 534 6.81 -32.62 -30.76
N LEU A 535 7.69 -33.60 -30.98
CA LEU A 535 9.09 -33.33 -31.33
C LEU A 535 9.33 -33.16 -32.83
N ILE A 536 8.81 -34.08 -33.66
CA ILE A 536 9.02 -34.03 -35.11
C ILE A 536 8.48 -32.74 -35.75
N PRO A 537 7.29 -32.22 -35.38
CA PRO A 537 6.78 -30.98 -35.95
C PRO A 537 7.64 -29.74 -35.67
N LEU A 538 8.39 -29.72 -34.56
CA LEU A 538 9.27 -28.61 -34.19
C LEU A 538 10.53 -28.54 -35.06
N ARG A 539 11.02 -29.69 -35.55
CA ARG A 539 12.26 -29.79 -36.33
C ARG A 539 12.27 -28.88 -37.56
N PRO A 540 11.31 -28.96 -38.51
CA PRO A 540 11.32 -28.11 -39.70
C PRO A 540 11.18 -26.62 -39.37
N ILE A 541 10.50 -26.27 -38.27
CA ILE A 541 10.31 -24.88 -37.84
C ILE A 541 11.62 -24.28 -37.37
N VAL A 542 12.32 -24.98 -36.47
CA VAL A 542 13.63 -24.55 -35.96
C VAL A 542 14.63 -24.43 -37.10
N SER A 543 14.69 -25.43 -37.98
CA SER A 543 15.59 -25.39 -39.16
C SER A 543 15.23 -24.25 -40.13
N GLY A 544 13.94 -23.99 -40.34
CA GLY A 544 13.47 -22.88 -41.18
C GLY A 544 13.94 -21.53 -40.67
N ILE A 545 13.65 -21.22 -39.40
CA ILE A 545 14.06 -19.94 -38.78
C ILE A 545 15.58 -19.79 -38.79
N GLN A 546 16.34 -20.86 -38.53
CA GLN A 546 17.81 -20.80 -38.63
C GLN A 546 18.27 -20.44 -40.05
N SER A 547 17.77 -21.16 -41.06
CA SER A 547 18.18 -20.93 -42.45
C SER A 547 17.86 -19.53 -42.97
N GLU A 548 16.76 -18.93 -42.50
CA GLU A 548 16.37 -17.56 -42.84
C GLU A 548 17.30 -16.50 -42.21
N ASN A 549 17.83 -16.78 -41.02
CA ASN A 549 18.65 -15.84 -40.26
C ASN A 549 20.17 -16.05 -40.44
N GLU A 550 20.61 -17.22 -40.93
CA GLU A 550 22.02 -17.55 -41.21
C GLU A 550 22.69 -16.61 -42.23
N ARG A 551 21.90 -16.00 -43.12
CA ARG A 551 22.41 -15.10 -44.18
C ARG A 551 22.33 -13.62 -43.81
N GLY A 552 21.76 -13.29 -42.66
CA GLY A 552 21.55 -11.90 -42.23
C GLY A 552 22.65 -11.42 -41.31
N ASP A 553 23.47 -10.45 -41.75
CA ASP A 553 24.51 -9.81 -40.91
C ASP A 553 23.96 -8.83 -39.86
N SER A 554 22.66 -8.90 -39.53
CA SER A 554 22.03 -7.99 -38.57
C SER A 554 22.21 -8.48 -37.13
N GLU A 555 22.31 -7.53 -36.19
CA GLU A 555 22.33 -7.83 -34.76
C GLU A 555 21.08 -8.62 -34.32
N LEU A 556 19.92 -8.31 -34.91
CA LEU A 556 18.67 -9.02 -34.66
C LEU A 556 18.74 -10.50 -35.09
N ALA A 557 19.27 -10.78 -36.28
CA ALA A 557 19.45 -12.16 -36.76
C ALA A 557 20.37 -12.97 -35.83
N ASN A 558 21.45 -12.35 -35.33
CA ASN A 558 22.32 -12.96 -34.33
C ASN A 558 21.58 -13.26 -33.02
N GLN A 559 20.77 -12.32 -32.51
CA GLN A 559 19.96 -12.53 -31.30
C GLN A 559 18.96 -13.68 -31.46
N ILE A 560 18.28 -13.75 -32.61
CA ILE A 560 17.36 -14.84 -32.95
C ILE A 560 18.09 -16.19 -32.94
N LEU A 561 19.22 -16.30 -33.63
CA LEU A 561 20.02 -17.53 -33.66
C LEU A 561 20.50 -17.94 -32.25
N CYS A 562 20.99 -16.98 -31.46
CA CYS A 562 21.39 -17.23 -30.08
C CYS A 562 20.24 -17.78 -29.22
N SER A 563 19.02 -17.26 -29.38
CA SER A 563 17.84 -17.74 -28.64
C SER A 563 17.39 -19.15 -29.08
N LEU A 564 17.59 -19.49 -30.37
CA LEU A 564 17.08 -20.71 -30.97
C LEU A 564 18.05 -21.90 -30.88
N ASN A 565 19.36 -21.66 -30.80
CA ASN A 565 20.37 -22.71 -30.69
C ASN A 565 20.14 -23.68 -29.51
N PRO A 566 19.80 -23.21 -28.28
CA PRO A 566 19.45 -24.11 -27.18
C PRO A 566 18.21 -24.96 -27.48
N VAL A 567 17.20 -24.41 -28.17
CA VAL A 567 15.99 -25.16 -28.57
C VAL A 567 16.39 -26.33 -29.46
N GLN A 568 17.19 -26.06 -30.49
CA GLN A 568 17.64 -27.06 -31.44
C GLN A 568 18.39 -28.20 -30.75
N LEU A 569 19.40 -27.88 -29.94
CA LEU A 569 20.25 -28.86 -29.27
C LEU A 569 19.45 -29.79 -28.36
N VAL A 570 18.53 -29.24 -27.56
CA VAL A 570 17.72 -30.05 -26.64
C VAL A 570 16.66 -30.85 -27.41
N LEU A 571 16.08 -30.29 -28.48
CA LEU A 571 15.10 -30.98 -29.33
C LEU A 571 15.70 -32.25 -29.95
N TYR A 572 16.85 -32.14 -30.63
CA TYR A 572 17.49 -33.32 -31.23
C TYR A 572 17.84 -34.37 -30.18
N ARG A 573 18.33 -33.94 -29.01
CA ARG A 573 18.62 -34.88 -27.92
C ARG A 573 17.36 -35.60 -27.41
N CYS A 574 16.22 -34.93 -27.33
CA CYS A 574 14.95 -35.58 -26.95
C CYS A 574 14.53 -36.60 -28.01
N ILE A 575 14.67 -36.26 -29.29
CA ILE A 575 14.34 -37.18 -30.39
C ILE A 575 15.20 -38.43 -30.32
N GLU A 576 16.52 -38.30 -30.17
CA GLU A 576 17.43 -39.43 -30.02
C GLU A 576 16.99 -40.37 -28.90
N LEU A 577 16.72 -39.82 -27.70
CA LEU A 577 16.30 -40.61 -26.55
C LEU A 577 14.96 -41.34 -26.77
N VAL A 578 14.00 -40.68 -27.43
CA VAL A 578 12.70 -41.29 -27.74
C VAL A 578 12.85 -42.39 -28.79
N GLU A 579 13.65 -42.17 -29.84
CA GLU A 579 13.89 -43.18 -30.89
C GLU A 579 14.66 -44.39 -30.36
N GLU A 580 15.63 -44.19 -29.46
CA GLU A 580 16.33 -45.27 -28.75
C GLU A 580 15.35 -46.11 -27.93
N LYS A 581 14.45 -45.46 -27.17
CA LYS A 581 13.41 -46.15 -26.38
C LYS A 581 12.41 -46.90 -27.27
N ILE A 582 11.93 -46.29 -28.36
CA ILE A 582 10.98 -46.95 -29.28
C ILE A 582 11.60 -48.21 -29.91
N LYS A 583 12.90 -48.22 -30.21
CA LYS A 583 13.60 -49.41 -30.71
C LYS A 583 13.76 -50.51 -29.66
N GLY A 584 13.80 -50.12 -28.37
CA GLY A 584 13.88 -51.04 -27.24
C GLY A 584 12.54 -51.60 -26.75
N CYS A 585 11.41 -51.04 -27.20
CA CYS A 585 10.04 -51.49 -26.91
C CYS A 585 9.45 -52.31 -28.06
#